data_AF-I1Y800-F1
#
_entry.id   AF-I1Y800-F1
#
_cell.length_a   1.000
_cell.length_b   1.000
_cell.length_c   1.000
_cell.angle_alpha   90.00
_cell.angle_beta   90.00
_cell.angle_gamma   90.00
#
_symmetry.space_group_name_H-M   'P 1'
#
loop_
_entity.id
_entity.type
_entity.pdbx_description
1 polymer ?
#
loop_
_entity_poly.entity_id
_entity_poly.type
_entity_poly.pdbx_seq_one_letter_code
_entity_poly.pdbx_strand_id
1 'polypeptide(L)'
;VGNLWDKSYGGRSNIKNDTKESLKNKLKNAIQKGTELLYEYHDKGTAIISQNDKKEKANNNNSNGLPKGFCHAVQRSFIDYKNMILDTSVNTYEYIGKLQEDIKKIIEKGTPQQKDKIGGSGADKVNDWWKEIEKDTWGAVKCGIKTIKKQKKNGTFNGNECGVSPPTGNDEDQSVSWFK
;
A
#
# COMPACT_ATOMS: atom_id res chain seq x y z
N VAL A 1 -7.53 4.40 -2.93
CA VAL A 1 -6.95 4.97 -4.17
C VAL A 1 -7.45 6.39 -4.48
N GLY A 2 -8.72 6.74 -4.21
CA GLY A 2 -9.31 8.06 -4.57
C GLY A 2 -8.65 9.33 -3.97
N ASN A 3 -7.68 9.23 -3.07
CA ASN A 3 -6.93 10.40 -2.54
C ASN A 3 -5.67 10.72 -3.34
N LEU A 4 -5.19 9.80 -4.18
CA LEU A 4 -4.08 10.02 -5.12
C LEU A 4 -4.57 10.34 -6.54
N TRP A 5 -5.88 10.14 -6.77
CA TRP A 5 -6.48 10.03 -8.09
C TRP A 5 -7.88 10.64 -8.09
N ASP A 6 -8.12 11.64 -8.95
CA ASP A 6 -9.47 12.13 -9.25
C ASP A 6 -9.97 11.55 -10.57
N LYS A 7 -11.08 10.81 -10.52
CA LYS A 7 -11.74 10.32 -11.73
C LYS A 7 -12.45 11.43 -12.51
N SER A 8 -12.78 12.56 -11.86
CA SER A 8 -13.55 13.65 -12.48
C SER A 8 -12.71 14.51 -13.44
N TYR A 9 -11.37 14.48 -13.36
CA TYR A 9 -10.45 15.26 -14.19
C TYR A 9 -9.65 14.43 -15.20
N GLY A 10 -10.28 13.48 -15.90
CA GLY A 10 -9.64 12.79 -17.04
C GLY A 10 -8.36 12.02 -16.67
N GLY A 11 -8.25 11.58 -15.41
CA GLY A 11 -7.12 10.81 -14.91
C GLY A 11 -5.82 11.58 -14.65
N ARG A 12 -5.94 12.84 -14.20
CA ARG A 12 -4.79 13.65 -13.78
C ARG A 12 -4.37 13.30 -12.35
N SER A 13 -3.05 13.28 -12.10
CA SER A 13 -2.51 13.12 -10.76
C SER A 13 -2.90 14.32 -9.88
N ASN A 14 -3.39 14.05 -8.66
CA ASN A 14 -3.74 15.07 -7.67
C ASN A 14 -2.55 15.51 -6.80
N ILE A 15 -1.33 15.14 -7.20
CA ILE A 15 -0.13 15.32 -6.39
C ILE A 15 0.87 16.31 -6.99
N LYS A 16 0.61 16.84 -8.19
CA LYS A 16 1.57 17.67 -8.95
C LYS A 16 2.22 18.82 -8.17
N ASN A 17 1.51 19.39 -7.19
CA ASN A 17 1.96 20.51 -6.36
C ASN A 17 2.23 20.10 -4.89
N ASP A 18 2.25 18.81 -4.57
CA ASP A 18 2.48 18.34 -3.21
C ASP A 18 3.95 18.49 -2.79
N THR A 19 4.14 18.63 -1.48
CA THR A 19 5.45 18.40 -0.84
C THR A 19 5.66 16.91 -0.57
N LYS A 20 6.91 16.50 -0.30
CA LYS A 20 7.24 15.14 0.14
C LYS A 20 6.38 14.68 1.33
N GLU A 21 6.13 15.58 2.27
CA GLU A 21 5.34 15.29 3.46
C GLU A 21 3.85 15.11 3.13
N SER A 22 3.29 15.99 2.27
CA SER A 22 1.92 15.84 1.78
C SER A 22 1.75 14.50 1.04
N LEU A 23 2.69 14.16 0.17
CA LEU A 23 2.71 12.88 -0.56
C LEU A 23 2.75 11.69 0.40
N LYS A 24 3.66 11.69 1.39
CA LYS A 24 3.75 10.66 2.44
C LYS A 24 2.42 10.51 3.19
N ASN A 25 1.77 11.61 3.55
CA ASN A 25 0.50 11.58 4.26
C ASN A 25 -0.65 11.04 3.39
N LYS A 26 -0.72 11.43 2.10
CA LYS A 26 -1.70 10.88 1.15
C LYS A 26 -1.51 9.37 0.96
N LEU A 27 -0.26 8.91 0.87
CA LEU A 27 0.10 7.49 0.80
C LEU A 27 -0.38 6.72 2.03
N LYS A 28 -0.05 7.20 3.22
CA LYS A 28 -0.51 6.60 4.49
C LYS A 28 -2.04 6.51 4.54
N ASN A 29 -2.75 7.58 4.19
CA ASN A 29 -4.21 7.60 4.16
C ASN A 29 -4.77 6.61 3.13
N ALA A 30 -4.17 6.51 1.95
CA ALA A 30 -4.59 5.57 0.91
C ALA A 30 -4.41 4.12 1.33
N ILE A 31 -3.28 3.80 1.99
CA ILE A 31 -2.96 2.45 2.48
C ILE A 31 -3.83 2.06 3.67
N GLN A 32 -4.02 2.97 4.63
CA GLN A 32 -4.93 2.74 5.74
C GLN A 32 -6.35 2.47 5.22
N LYS A 33 -6.86 3.31 4.31
CA LYS A 33 -8.20 3.13 3.75
C LYS A 33 -8.31 1.86 2.91
N GLY A 34 -7.27 1.53 2.15
CA GLY A 34 -7.18 0.27 1.42
C GLY A 34 -7.29 -0.94 2.36
N THR A 35 -6.60 -0.90 3.49
CA THR A 35 -6.65 -1.94 4.52
C THR A 35 -8.07 -2.12 5.08
N GLU A 36 -8.78 -1.03 5.41
CA GLU A 36 -10.16 -1.07 5.88
C GLU A 36 -11.11 -1.70 4.84
N LEU A 37 -10.99 -1.27 3.58
CA LEU A 37 -11.84 -1.79 2.49
C LEU A 37 -11.55 -3.26 2.19
N LEU A 38 -10.28 -3.67 2.20
CA LEU A 38 -9.91 -5.07 2.04
C LEU A 38 -10.49 -5.92 3.16
N TYR A 39 -10.46 -5.43 4.40
CA TYR A 39 -11.08 -6.14 5.51
C TYR A 39 -12.57 -6.36 5.24
N GLU A 40 -13.31 -5.29 4.91
CA GLU A 40 -14.75 -5.40 4.61
C GLU A 40 -15.03 -6.38 3.47
N TYR A 41 -14.20 -6.37 2.42
CA TYR A 41 -14.34 -7.24 1.26
C TYR A 41 -14.12 -8.72 1.58
N HIS A 42 -13.18 -9.04 2.49
CA HIS A 42 -12.92 -10.42 2.93
C HIS A 42 -13.88 -10.87 4.03
N ASP A 43 -14.25 -9.96 4.95
CA ASP A 43 -15.20 -10.21 6.04
C ASP A 43 -16.61 -10.54 5.51
N LYS A 44 -17.01 -9.93 4.39
CA LYS A 44 -18.23 -10.27 3.65
C LYS A 44 -18.15 -11.60 2.88
N GLY A 45 -16.97 -12.22 2.76
CA GLY A 45 -16.78 -13.42 1.95
C GLY A 45 -16.78 -13.15 0.44
N THR A 46 -16.66 -11.89 0.01
CA THR A 46 -16.74 -11.50 -1.41
C THR A 46 -15.47 -11.88 -2.17
N ALA A 47 -14.30 -11.77 -1.51
CA ALA A 47 -13.04 -12.18 -2.12
C ALA A 47 -13.01 -13.70 -2.33
N ILE A 48 -12.58 -14.16 -3.52
CA ILE A 48 -12.44 -15.60 -3.81
C ILE A 48 -11.55 -16.26 -2.74
N ILE A 49 -10.45 -15.61 -2.36
CA ILE A 49 -9.51 -16.12 -1.33
C ILE A 49 -10.06 -16.12 0.11
N SER A 50 -11.23 -15.49 0.33
CA SER A 50 -11.94 -15.54 1.62
C SER A 50 -12.98 -16.68 1.68
N GLN A 51 -13.25 -17.35 0.55
CA GLN A 51 -14.23 -18.43 0.47
C GLN A 51 -13.63 -19.78 0.89
N ASN A 52 -14.51 -20.72 1.23
CA ASN A 52 -14.16 -22.11 1.49
C ASN A 52 -14.66 -23.01 0.36
N ASP A 53 -14.03 -24.16 0.22
CA ASP A 53 -14.39 -25.19 -0.77
C ASP A 53 -15.79 -25.79 -0.50
N LYS A 54 -16.28 -25.69 0.74
CA LYS A 54 -17.64 -26.07 1.14
C LYS A 54 -18.46 -24.80 1.36
N LYS A 55 -19.65 -24.72 0.74
CA LYS A 55 -20.61 -23.59 0.80
C LYS A 55 -21.19 -23.31 2.20
N GLU A 56 -20.55 -23.75 3.27
CA GLU A 56 -20.99 -23.46 4.64
C GLU A 56 -20.37 -22.15 5.12
N LYS A 57 -21.23 -21.27 5.67
CA LYS A 57 -20.86 -20.03 6.37
C LYS A 57 -20.19 -20.32 7.72
N ALA A 58 -19.24 -21.25 7.77
CA ALA A 58 -18.36 -21.38 8.91
C ALA A 58 -17.57 -20.07 9.07
N ASN A 59 -17.27 -19.69 10.30
CA ASN A 59 -16.55 -18.46 10.62
C ASN A 59 -15.10 -18.61 10.10
N ASN A 60 -14.84 -18.15 8.87
CA ASN A 60 -13.59 -18.37 8.13
C ASN A 60 -12.51 -17.37 8.55
N ASN A 61 -12.31 -17.24 9.84
CA ASN A 61 -11.27 -16.39 10.39
C ASN A 61 -10.01 -17.21 10.65
N ASN A 62 -8.86 -16.56 10.50
CA ASN A 62 -7.58 -17.11 10.93
C ASN A 62 -7.51 -17.17 12.47
N SER A 63 -6.41 -17.73 12.99
CA SER A 63 -6.15 -17.82 14.44
C SER A 63 -6.21 -16.49 15.18
N ASN A 64 -6.03 -15.37 14.48
CA ASN A 64 -6.05 -14.03 15.03
C ASN A 64 -7.44 -13.38 14.95
N GLY A 65 -8.46 -14.07 14.42
CA GLY A 65 -9.82 -13.55 14.26
C GLY A 65 -10.01 -12.65 13.05
N LEU A 66 -9.04 -12.59 12.12
CA LEU A 66 -9.16 -11.86 10.86
C LEU A 66 -9.70 -12.76 9.74
N PRO A 67 -10.47 -12.23 8.78
CA PRO A 67 -10.97 -13.00 7.65
C PRO A 67 -9.87 -13.72 6.87
N LYS A 68 -10.14 -14.94 6.41
CA LYS A 68 -9.25 -15.71 5.55
C LYS A 68 -8.80 -14.89 4.33
N GLY A 69 -7.52 -14.95 3.99
CA GLY A 69 -6.93 -14.26 2.84
C GLY A 69 -6.68 -12.75 3.04
N PHE A 70 -7.26 -12.12 4.08
CA PHE A 70 -7.14 -10.68 4.29
C PHE A 70 -5.67 -10.21 4.40
N CYS A 71 -4.86 -10.86 5.23
CA CYS A 71 -3.47 -10.45 5.41
C CYS A 71 -2.66 -10.59 4.11
N HIS A 72 -2.90 -11.64 3.33
CA HIS A 72 -2.24 -11.80 2.02
C HIS A 72 -2.65 -10.67 1.07
N ALA A 73 -3.94 -10.31 1.02
CA ALA A 73 -4.39 -9.20 0.18
C ALA A 73 -3.78 -7.85 0.60
N VAL A 74 -3.67 -7.60 1.90
CA VAL A 74 -3.04 -6.38 2.45
C VAL A 74 -1.55 -6.33 2.10
N GLN A 75 -0.83 -7.45 2.27
CA GLN A 75 0.58 -7.55 1.92
C GLN A 75 0.81 -7.31 0.43
N ARG A 76 0.04 -7.98 -0.45
CA ARG A 76 0.09 -7.78 -1.91
C ARG A 76 -0.21 -6.34 -2.30
N SER A 77 -1.25 -5.74 -1.72
CA SER A 77 -1.59 -4.34 -1.98
C SER A 77 -0.47 -3.37 -1.54
N PHE A 78 0.23 -3.66 -0.44
CA PHE A 78 1.38 -2.86 -0.01
C PHE A 78 2.55 -2.96 -1.01
N ILE A 79 2.81 -4.16 -1.53
CA ILE A 79 3.80 -4.40 -2.59
C ILE A 79 3.44 -3.65 -3.87
N ASP A 80 2.16 -3.58 -4.23
CA ASP A 80 1.70 -2.78 -5.37
C ASP A 80 1.95 -1.28 -5.16
N TYR A 81 1.67 -0.74 -3.96
CA TYR A 81 2.00 0.66 -3.66
C TYR A 81 3.51 0.92 -3.75
N LYS A 82 4.34 0.02 -3.21
CA LYS A 82 5.81 0.11 -3.30
C LYS A 82 6.26 0.16 -4.75
N ASN A 83 5.89 -0.81 -5.56
CA ASN A 83 6.32 -0.90 -6.96
C ASN A 83 5.76 0.24 -7.82
N MET A 84 4.56 0.74 -7.52
CA MET A 84 3.99 1.93 -8.15
C MET A 84 4.83 3.19 -7.87
N ILE A 85 5.36 3.34 -6.65
CA ILE A 85 6.19 4.50 -6.25
C ILE A 85 7.60 4.39 -6.81
N LEU A 86 8.20 3.20 -6.75
CA LEU A 86 9.58 2.95 -7.16
C LEU A 86 9.77 2.86 -8.68
N ASP A 87 8.68 2.95 -9.46
CA ASP A 87 8.70 2.77 -10.91
C ASP A 87 9.20 1.38 -11.35
N THR A 88 8.93 0.38 -10.51
CA THR A 88 9.21 -1.05 -10.78
C THR A 88 7.92 -1.83 -11.02
N SER A 89 6.80 -1.12 -11.16
CA SER A 89 5.49 -1.70 -11.40
C SER A 89 5.44 -2.40 -12.75
N VAL A 90 5.04 -3.66 -12.79
CA VAL A 90 4.78 -4.42 -14.03
C VAL A 90 3.52 -3.93 -14.76
N ASN A 91 2.80 -2.99 -14.17
CA ASN A 91 1.58 -2.44 -14.71
C ASN A 91 1.85 -1.29 -15.70
N THR A 92 1.34 -1.41 -16.93
CA THR A 92 1.62 -0.50 -18.05
C THR A 92 0.55 0.57 -18.29
N TYR A 93 -0.36 0.82 -17.34
CA TYR A 93 -1.36 1.87 -17.53
C TYR A 93 -0.71 3.25 -17.67
N GLU A 94 -1.02 3.98 -18.76
CA GLU A 94 -0.46 5.32 -19.09
C GLU A 94 -0.52 6.29 -17.91
N TYR A 95 -1.59 6.17 -17.13
CA TYR A 95 -1.87 7.08 -16.04
C TYR A 95 -1.03 6.81 -14.77
N ILE A 96 -0.51 5.60 -14.63
CA ILE A 96 0.48 5.26 -13.60
C ILE A 96 1.81 5.93 -13.95
N GLY A 97 2.19 5.94 -15.24
CA GLY A 97 3.37 6.65 -15.74
C GLY A 97 3.38 8.13 -15.35
N LYS A 98 2.25 8.83 -15.56
CA LYS A 98 2.12 10.26 -15.15
C LYS A 98 2.24 10.46 -13.64
N LEU A 99 1.71 9.53 -12.84
CA LEU A 99 1.85 9.57 -11.38
C LEU A 99 3.31 9.38 -10.95
N GLN A 100 4.01 8.43 -11.55
CA GLN A 100 5.43 8.15 -11.29
C GLN A 100 6.31 9.36 -11.62
N GLU A 101 6.08 9.99 -12.76
CA GLU A 101 6.78 11.23 -13.12
C GLU A 101 6.57 12.35 -12.10
N ASP A 102 5.34 12.53 -11.62
CA ASP A 102 5.02 13.56 -10.63
C ASP A 102 5.66 13.24 -9.26
N ILE A 103 5.64 11.97 -8.83
CA ILE A 103 6.36 11.50 -7.62
C ILE A 103 7.84 11.84 -7.74
N LYS A 104 8.48 11.46 -8.85
CA LYS A 104 9.90 11.73 -9.10
C LYS A 104 10.23 13.22 -8.98
N LYS A 105 9.42 14.09 -9.61
CA LYS A 105 9.58 15.56 -9.52
C LYS A 105 9.44 16.08 -8.08
N ILE A 106 8.50 15.56 -7.30
CA ILE A 106 8.30 15.96 -5.89
C ILE A 106 9.50 15.54 -5.04
N ILE A 107 9.99 14.30 -5.22
CA ILE A 107 11.13 13.78 -4.46
C ILE A 107 12.39 14.56 -4.83
N GLU A 108 12.66 14.79 -6.12
CA GLU A 108 13.81 15.56 -6.59
C GLU A 108 13.82 16.99 -6.05
N LYS A 109 12.67 17.68 -6.03
CA LYS A 109 12.55 19.04 -5.45
C LYS A 109 12.75 19.07 -3.94
N GLY A 110 12.25 18.05 -3.24
CA GLY A 110 12.32 17.98 -1.78
C GLY A 110 13.58 17.35 -1.22
N THR A 111 14.48 16.79 -2.04
CA THR A 111 15.80 16.30 -1.59
C THR A 111 16.82 17.41 -1.87
N PRO A 112 17.49 17.97 -0.85
CA PRO A 112 18.55 18.93 -1.09
C PRO A 112 19.59 18.32 -2.04
N GLN A 113 20.02 19.07 -3.07
CA GLN A 113 21.15 18.67 -3.89
C GLN A 113 22.39 18.63 -2.99
N GLN A 114 22.86 17.43 -2.62
CA GLN A 114 24.18 17.29 -2.02
C GLN A 114 25.20 17.73 -3.08
N LYS A 115 25.86 18.87 -2.83
CA LYS A 115 26.89 19.43 -3.72
C LYS A 115 28.07 18.48 -3.96
N ASP A 116 28.21 17.44 -3.14
CA ASP A 116 29.36 16.52 -3.16
C ASP A 116 29.05 15.09 -3.67
N LYS A 117 27.79 14.79 -4.04
CA LYS A 117 27.46 13.52 -4.71
C LYS A 117 27.27 13.74 -6.21
N ILE A 118 28.33 13.47 -6.96
CA ILE A 118 28.26 13.31 -8.42
C ILE A 118 27.29 12.16 -8.73
N GLY A 119 26.12 12.47 -9.28
CA GLY A 119 25.38 11.52 -10.15
C GLY A 119 24.50 10.45 -9.49
N GLY A 120 23.57 10.82 -8.60
CA GLY A 120 22.42 9.95 -8.28
C GLY A 120 21.25 10.21 -9.23
N SER A 121 20.77 9.18 -9.94
CA SER A 121 19.59 9.29 -10.81
C SER A 121 18.34 9.62 -9.98
N GLY A 122 17.29 10.16 -10.61
CA GLY A 122 16.04 10.42 -9.89
C GLY A 122 15.41 9.15 -9.31
N ALA A 123 15.67 7.98 -9.90
CA ALA A 123 15.22 6.69 -9.37
C ALA A 123 15.93 6.34 -8.04
N ASP A 124 17.23 6.63 -7.93
CA ASP A 124 17.99 6.41 -6.69
C ASP A 124 17.41 7.24 -5.53
N LYS A 125 17.02 8.49 -5.81
CA LYS A 125 16.41 9.37 -4.80
C LYS A 125 15.03 8.90 -4.34
N VAL A 126 14.22 8.34 -5.25
CA VAL A 126 12.90 7.78 -4.91
C VAL A 126 13.05 6.49 -4.11
N ASN A 127 14.01 5.63 -4.46
CA ASN A 127 14.35 4.43 -3.71
C ASN A 127 14.79 4.75 -2.27
N ASP A 128 15.70 5.72 -2.11
CA ASP A 128 16.17 6.16 -0.79
C ASP A 128 15.03 6.75 0.03
N TRP A 129 14.20 7.61 -0.59
CA TRP A 129 13.03 8.17 0.08
C TRP A 129 12.02 7.10 0.50
N TRP A 130 11.77 6.08 -0.32
CA TRP A 130 10.90 4.97 0.07
C TRP A 130 11.44 4.23 1.29
N LYS A 131 12.74 3.90 1.33
CA LYS A 131 13.38 3.24 2.49
C LYS A 131 13.21 4.05 3.77
N GLU A 132 13.27 5.38 3.69
CA GLU A 132 13.03 6.27 4.84
C GLU A 132 11.59 6.19 5.35
N ILE A 133 10.60 6.05 4.46
CA ILE A 133 9.18 6.10 4.83
C ILE A 133 8.50 4.73 4.94
N GLU A 134 9.13 3.64 4.49
CA GLU A 134 8.51 2.32 4.35
C GLU A 134 7.93 1.81 5.67
N LYS A 135 8.69 1.94 6.77
CA LYS A 135 8.25 1.54 8.11
C LYS A 135 7.07 2.37 8.61
N ASP A 136 7.10 3.68 8.38
CA ASP A 136 6.00 4.59 8.74
C ASP A 136 4.74 4.32 7.94
N THR A 137 4.93 3.95 6.67
CA THR A 137 3.87 3.60 5.73
C THR A 137 3.26 2.25 6.09
N TRP A 138 4.05 1.25 6.50
CA TRP A 138 3.53 0.02 7.11
C TRP A 138 2.77 0.29 8.41
N GLY A 139 3.19 1.31 9.17
CA GLY A 139 2.43 1.83 10.30
C GLY A 139 0.97 2.18 9.97
N ALA A 140 0.68 2.60 8.73
CA ALA A 140 -0.68 2.88 8.27
C ALA A 140 -1.53 1.60 8.08
N VAL A 141 -0.92 0.49 7.64
CA VAL A 141 -1.58 -0.83 7.62
C VAL A 141 -1.98 -1.24 9.03
N LYS A 142 -1.02 -1.16 9.97
CA LYS A 142 -1.26 -1.48 11.38
C LYS A 142 -2.34 -0.58 11.98
N CYS A 143 -2.38 0.69 11.58
CA CYS A 143 -3.43 1.63 11.98
C CYS A 143 -4.81 1.21 11.44
N GLY A 144 -4.90 0.81 10.16
CA GLY A 144 -6.14 0.30 9.56
C GLY A 144 -6.69 -0.91 10.31
N ILE A 145 -5.82 -1.88 10.63
CA ILE A 145 -6.18 -3.07 11.43
C ILE A 145 -6.69 -2.69 12.84
N LYS A 146 -6.00 -1.75 13.52
CA LYS A 146 -6.46 -1.22 14.82
C LYS A 146 -7.80 -0.48 14.73
N THR A 147 -8.08 0.18 13.61
CA THR A 147 -9.36 0.89 13.41
C THR A 147 -10.52 -0.09 13.27
N ILE A 148 -10.31 -1.22 12.59
CA ILE A 148 -11.30 -2.31 12.48
C ILE A 148 -11.72 -2.83 13.86
N LYS A 149 -10.78 -2.97 14.81
CA LYS A 149 -11.08 -3.31 16.22
C LYS A 149 -12.12 -2.37 16.84
N LYS A 150 -12.05 -1.06 16.58
CA LYS A 150 -13.01 -0.10 17.16
C LYS A 150 -14.42 -0.32 16.63
N GLN A 151 -14.55 -0.88 15.43
CA GLN A 151 -15.85 -1.09 14.77
C GLN A 151 -16.48 -2.44 15.17
N LYS A 152 -15.69 -3.49 15.39
CA LYS A 152 -16.18 -4.81 15.80
C LYS A 152 -15.81 -5.10 17.25
N LYS A 153 -16.78 -4.93 18.16
CA LYS A 153 -16.66 -5.10 19.63
C LYS A 153 -16.11 -6.46 20.14
N ASN A 154 -15.75 -7.40 19.25
CA ASN A 154 -15.42 -8.79 19.58
C ASN A 154 -13.97 -9.23 19.28
N GLY A 155 -13.07 -8.33 18.84
CA GLY A 155 -11.67 -8.69 18.52
C GLY A 155 -10.64 -7.77 19.18
N THR A 156 -9.57 -8.34 19.73
CA THR A 156 -8.42 -7.56 20.25
C THR A 156 -7.33 -7.47 19.20
N PHE A 157 -7.56 -6.72 18.12
CA PHE A 157 -6.50 -6.47 17.14
C PHE A 157 -5.47 -5.46 17.67
N ASN A 158 -4.21 -5.85 17.72
CA ASN A 158 -3.07 -5.02 18.09
C ASN A 158 -2.36 -4.40 16.87
N GLY A 159 -2.75 -4.79 15.66
CA GLY A 159 -2.25 -4.27 14.39
C GLY A 159 -1.10 -5.06 13.78
N ASN A 160 -0.56 -6.06 14.48
CA ASN A 160 0.57 -6.88 14.01
C ASN A 160 0.12 -8.22 13.41
N GLU A 161 -1.18 -8.47 13.28
CA GLU A 161 -1.73 -9.76 12.84
C GLU A 161 -1.32 -10.14 11.42
N CYS A 162 -1.03 -9.14 10.58
CA CYS A 162 -0.50 -9.33 9.22
C CYS A 162 1.02 -9.11 9.13
N GLY A 163 1.72 -9.05 10.26
CA GLY A 163 3.17 -8.85 10.36
C GLY A 163 3.56 -7.55 11.09
N VAL A 164 4.61 -7.63 11.90
CA VAL A 164 5.21 -6.46 12.59
C VAL A 164 5.90 -5.48 11.62
N SER A 165 6.36 -6.03 10.50
CA SER A 165 7.11 -5.40 9.42
C SER A 165 6.42 -5.67 8.07
N PRO A 166 6.67 -4.84 7.03
CA PRO A 166 6.17 -5.10 5.69
C PRO A 166 6.74 -6.42 5.11
N PRO A 167 6.15 -6.94 4.01
CA PRO A 167 6.69 -8.10 3.29
C PRO A 167 8.15 -7.88 2.89
N THR A 168 8.97 -8.93 2.98
CA THR A 168 10.40 -8.89 2.62
C THR A 168 10.81 -10.06 1.74
N GLY A 169 11.96 -9.96 1.08
CA GLY A 169 12.54 -11.06 0.29
C GLY A 169 11.79 -11.32 -1.01
N ASN A 170 11.53 -12.59 -1.34
CA ASN A 170 10.89 -12.96 -2.62
C ASN A 170 9.47 -12.41 -2.81
N ASP A 171 8.82 -11.94 -1.73
CA ASP A 171 7.52 -11.28 -1.81
C ASP A 171 7.62 -9.80 -2.19
N GLU A 172 8.82 -9.20 -2.21
CA GLU A 172 9.01 -7.84 -2.73
C GLU A 172 8.97 -7.78 -4.25
N ASP A 173 9.32 -8.87 -4.93
CA ASP A 173 9.20 -9.00 -6.38
C ASP A 173 7.72 -9.05 -6.75
N GLN A 174 7.26 -8.02 -7.48
CA GLN A 174 5.86 -7.89 -7.84
C GLN A 174 5.37 -9.06 -8.72
N SER A 175 6.21 -9.59 -9.60
CA SER A 175 5.84 -10.69 -10.48
C SER A 175 5.57 -11.97 -9.67
N VAL A 176 6.41 -12.25 -8.67
CA VAL A 176 6.25 -13.38 -7.76
C VAL A 176 5.04 -13.18 -6.85
N SER A 177 4.86 -11.96 -6.32
CA SER A 177 3.72 -11.59 -5.48
C SER A 177 2.38 -11.75 -6.22
N TRP A 178 2.33 -11.43 -7.51
CA TRP A 178 1.14 -11.60 -8.35
C TRP A 178 0.89 -13.06 -8.76
N PHE A 179 1.96 -13.85 -8.93
CA PHE A 179 1.84 -15.25 -9.31
C PHE A 179 1.38 -16.15 -8.15
N LYS A 180 1.79 -15.84 -6.91
CA LYS A 180 1.37 -16.54 -5.69
C LYS A 180 -0.10 -16.32 -5.36
#